data_AF-A0A2C6MFM2-F1
#
_entry.id   AF-A0A2C6MFM2-F1
#
_cell.length_a   1.000
_cell.length_b   1.000
_cell.length_c   1.000
_cell.angle_alpha   90.00
_cell.angle_beta   90.00
_cell.angle_gamma   90.00
#
_symmetry.space_group_name_H-M   'P 1'
#
loop_
_entity.id
_entity.type
_entity.pdbx_description
1 polymer ?
#
loop_
_entity_poly.entity_id
_entity_poly.type
_entity_poly.pdbx_seq_one_letter_code
_entity_poly.pdbx_strand_id
1 'polypeptide(L)'
;MSFLSYPEGTGAGTANNEFFRQLISHLTNHAGIQRSAKLKGVVQRAVAAGDLCTGYPHLNRDVVMAGMLLFPLIREGYLPGGLQGAMGVLGGMEVEERFKILQVLVSAQTDFARGEAKIVRYFYH
;
A
#
# COMPACT_ATOMS: atom_id res chain seq x y z
N MET A 1 25.26 8.72 0.07
CA MET A 1 24.04 8.05 0.58
C MET A 1 23.00 9.13 0.78
N SER A 2 21.93 9.17 -0.03
CA SER A 2 20.95 10.27 0.00
C SER A 2 19.72 9.84 0.80
N PHE A 3 19.49 10.51 1.93
CA PHE A 3 18.30 10.34 2.76
C PHE A 3 17.10 10.98 2.05
N LEU A 4 16.04 10.21 1.82
CA LEU A 4 14.77 10.73 1.32
C LEU A 4 14.08 11.49 2.46
N SER A 5 14.13 12.82 2.41
CA SER A 5 13.30 13.69 3.24
C SER A 5 11.89 13.74 2.64
N TYR A 6 10.92 13.18 3.37
CA TYR A 6 9.50 13.23 3.02
C TYR A 6 8.94 14.62 3.38
N PRO A 7 7.99 15.17 2.59
CA PRO A 7 7.35 16.44 2.95
C PRO A 7 6.60 16.28 4.28
N GLU A 8 6.86 17.21 5.20
CA GLU A 8 6.27 17.29 6.54
C GLU A 8 4.77 17.60 6.47
N GLY A 9 3.97 16.60 6.10
CA GLY A 9 2.55 16.54 6.45
C GLY A 9 2.46 15.95 7.86
N THR A 10 1.96 16.73 8.82
CA THR A 10 1.55 16.30 10.18
C THR A 10 2.36 15.11 10.73
N GLY A 11 3.57 15.42 11.20
CA GLY A 11 4.69 14.51 11.48
C GLY A 11 4.55 13.44 12.57
N ALA A 12 3.41 12.79 12.73
CA ALA A 12 3.27 11.64 13.63
C ALA A 12 3.00 10.31 12.89
N GLY A 13 2.44 10.34 11.68
CA GLY A 13 1.94 9.13 11.03
C GLY A 13 2.98 8.37 10.20
N THR A 14 3.83 9.04 9.46
CA THR A 14 4.61 8.43 8.35
C THR A 14 6.01 7.99 8.74
N ALA A 15 6.55 8.57 9.82
CA ALA A 15 7.95 8.37 10.21
C ALA A 15 8.23 6.99 10.85
N ASN A 16 7.22 6.29 11.37
CA ASN A 16 7.39 5.06 12.15
C ASN A 16 6.67 3.82 11.60
N ASN A 17 6.16 3.85 10.38
CA ASN A 17 5.57 2.65 9.79
C ASN A 17 6.69 1.76 9.19
N GLU A 18 7.33 0.99 10.06
CA GLU A 18 8.40 0.07 9.70
C GLU A 18 7.93 -0.94 8.64
N PHE A 19 6.69 -1.42 8.78
CA PHE A 19 6.04 -2.30 7.81
C PHE A 19 6.01 -1.69 6.41
N PHE A 20 5.52 -0.47 6.27
CA PHE A 20 5.44 0.20 4.98
C PHE A 20 6.81 0.43 4.33
N ARG A 21 7.84 0.72 5.15
CA ARG A 21 9.23 0.83 4.69
C ARG A 21 9.78 -0.51 4.21
N GLN A 22 9.50 -1.59 4.93
CA GLN A 22 9.88 -2.95 4.53
C GLN A 22 9.20 -3.35 3.21
N LEU A 23 7.90 -3.04 3.05
CA LEU A 23 7.17 -3.35 1.81
C LEU A 23 7.75 -2.61 0.60
N ILE A 24 8.05 -1.31 0.73
CA ILE A 24 8.69 -0.51 -0.33
C ILE A 24 10.07 -1.09 -0.65
N SER A 25 10.88 -1.39 0.38
CA SER A 25 12.21 -1.99 0.21
C SER A 25 12.12 -3.30 -0.58
N HIS A 26 11.18 -4.16 -0.21
CA HIS A 26 10.98 -5.46 -0.86
C HIS A 26 10.56 -5.30 -2.33
N LEU A 27 9.63 -4.39 -2.62
CA LEU A 27 9.22 -4.07 -4.00
C LEU A 27 10.36 -3.50 -4.85
N THR A 28 11.22 -2.66 -4.27
CA THR A 28 12.36 -2.10 -5.00
C THR A 28 13.50 -3.10 -5.23
N ASN A 29 13.76 -3.98 -4.26
CA ASN A 29 14.92 -4.87 -4.29
C ASN A 29 14.62 -6.23 -4.93
N HIS A 30 13.40 -6.77 -4.77
CA HIS A 30 13.04 -8.11 -5.23
C HIS A 30 12.09 -8.11 -6.41
N ALA A 31 11.14 -7.17 -6.48
CA ALA A 31 10.21 -7.07 -7.60
C ALA A 31 10.75 -6.19 -8.76
N GLY A 32 11.96 -5.62 -8.62
CA GLY A 32 12.61 -4.83 -9.67
C GLY A 32 11.88 -3.53 -10.02
N ILE A 33 10.97 -3.06 -9.16
CA ILE A 33 10.19 -1.85 -9.42
C ILE A 33 11.10 -0.64 -9.30
N GLN A 34 11.46 -0.06 -10.45
CA GLN A 34 12.32 1.12 -10.48
C GLN A 34 11.65 2.30 -9.78
N ARG A 35 12.45 3.07 -9.04
CA ARG A 35 12.04 4.32 -8.40
C ARG A 35 11.70 5.37 -9.46
N SER A 36 10.47 5.32 -9.96
CA SER A 36 9.93 6.29 -10.91
C SER A 36 9.17 7.40 -10.18
N ALA A 37 8.98 8.55 -10.84
CA ALA A 37 8.09 9.59 -10.34
C ALA A 37 6.67 9.07 -10.07
N LYS A 38 6.24 8.05 -10.83
CA LYS A 38 4.96 7.36 -10.66
C LYS A 38 4.89 6.59 -9.34
N LEU A 39 5.95 5.82 -9.00
CA LEU A 39 6.03 5.12 -7.71
C LEU A 39 6.05 6.10 -6.54
N LYS A 40 6.76 7.23 -6.67
CA LYS A 40 6.75 8.30 -5.67
C LYS A 40 5.34 8.85 -5.43
N GLY A 41 4.56 9.07 -6.50
CA GLY A 41 3.17 9.50 -6.40
C GLY A 41 2.24 8.44 -5.79
N VAL A 42 2.47 7.15 -6.06
CA VAL A 42 1.74 6.05 -5.39
C VAL A 42 2.05 6.01 -3.90
N VAL A 43 3.32 6.13 -3.51
CA VAL A 43 3.75 6.16 -2.10
C VAL A 43 3.14 7.35 -1.35
N GLN A 44 3.10 8.54 -1.97
CA GLN A 44 2.47 9.72 -1.37
C GLN A 44 0.96 9.52 -1.16
N ARG A 45 0.27 8.90 -2.12
CA ARG A 45 -1.16 8.57 -1.98
C ARG A 45 -1.42 7.52 -0.91
N ALA A 46 -0.55 6.51 -0.80
CA ALA A 46 -0.63 5.51 0.26
C ALA A 46 -0.46 6.14 1.65
N VAL A 47 0.48 7.07 1.79
CA VAL A 47 0.64 7.89 2.99
C VAL A 47 -0.62 8.68 3.32
N ALA A 48 -1.15 9.43 2.36
CA ALA A 48 -2.35 10.24 2.58
C ALA A 48 -3.58 9.38 2.94
N ALA A 49 -3.72 8.21 2.33
CA ALA A 49 -4.77 7.25 2.66
C ALA A 49 -4.59 6.69 4.09
N GLY A 50 -3.35 6.41 4.49
CA GLY A 50 -3.03 5.98 5.84
C GLY A 50 -3.29 7.06 6.89
N ASP A 51 -3.07 8.33 6.55
CA ASP A 51 -3.38 9.45 7.44
C ASP A 51 -4.90 9.66 7.54
N LEU A 52 -5.67 9.41 6.47
CA LEU A 52 -7.12 9.42 6.55
C LEU A 52 -7.66 8.38 7.55
N CYS A 53 -6.98 7.24 7.72
CA CYS A 53 -7.36 6.23 8.72
C CYS A 53 -7.27 6.72 10.17
N THR A 54 -6.55 7.81 10.49
CA THR A 54 -6.53 8.33 11.87
C THR A 54 -7.89 8.83 12.31
N GLY A 55 -8.77 9.21 11.38
CA GLY A 55 -10.16 9.58 11.64
C GLY A 55 -11.12 8.40 11.81
N TYR A 56 -10.66 7.16 11.56
CA TYR A 56 -11.50 5.96 11.54
C TYR A 56 -10.84 4.80 12.32
N PRO A 57 -11.06 4.71 13.64
CA PRO A 57 -10.35 3.75 14.51
C PRO A 57 -10.57 2.28 14.17
N HIS A 58 -11.63 1.97 13.43
CA HIS A 58 -12.00 0.62 13.02
C HIS A 58 -11.29 0.16 11.74
N LEU A 59 -10.57 1.06 11.05
CA LEU A 59 -9.85 0.74 9.82
C LEU A 59 -8.39 0.43 10.12
N ASN A 60 -7.90 -0.64 9.52
CA ASN A 60 -6.49 -0.98 9.63
C ASN A 60 -5.66 -0.14 8.65
N ARG A 61 -4.87 0.78 9.23
CA ARG A 61 -3.98 1.68 8.48
C ARG A 61 -2.97 0.94 7.61
N ASP A 62 -2.35 -0.11 8.13
CA ASP A 62 -1.32 -0.88 7.42
C ASP A 62 -1.91 -1.60 6.22
N VAL A 63 -3.11 -2.17 6.38
CA VAL A 63 -3.87 -2.80 5.29
C VAL A 63 -4.21 -1.80 4.19
N VAL A 64 -4.64 -0.58 4.55
CA VAL A 64 -4.92 0.49 3.58
C VAL A 64 -3.66 0.92 2.85
N MET A 65 -2.56 1.15 3.58
CA MET A 65 -1.30 1.59 2.97
C MET A 65 -0.70 0.52 2.03
N ALA A 66 -0.74 -0.76 2.44
CA ALA A 66 -0.35 -1.88 1.60
C ALA A 66 -1.26 -2.02 0.37
N GLY A 67 -2.57 -1.92 0.57
CA GLY A 67 -3.56 -1.93 -0.50
C GLY A 67 -3.30 -0.83 -1.52
N MET A 68 -3.08 0.40 -1.06
CA MET A 68 -2.76 1.55 -1.91
C MET A 68 -1.46 1.41 -2.69
N LEU A 69 -0.49 0.71 -2.13
CA LEU A 69 0.79 0.48 -2.80
C LEU A 69 0.70 -0.66 -3.82
N LEU A 70 0.02 -1.75 -3.48
CA LEU A 70 -0.06 -2.95 -4.33
C LEU A 70 -1.14 -2.84 -5.43
N PHE A 71 -2.25 -2.16 -5.18
CA PHE A 71 -3.37 -2.08 -6.13
C PHE A 71 -2.97 -1.49 -7.49
N PRO A 72 -2.26 -0.34 -7.56
CA PRO A 72 -1.79 0.20 -8.84
C PRO A 72 -0.79 -0.74 -9.52
N LEU A 73 0.11 -1.37 -8.75
CA LEU A 73 1.14 -2.26 -9.28
C LEU A 73 0.54 -3.53 -9.91
N ILE A 74 -0.55 -4.04 -9.34
CA ILE A 74 -1.32 -5.15 -9.92
C ILE A 74 -2.06 -4.69 -11.17
N ARG A 75 -2.79 -3.56 -11.10
CA ARG A 75 -3.60 -3.05 -12.22
C ARG A 75 -2.79 -2.68 -13.44
N GLU A 76 -1.58 -2.18 -13.23
CA GLU A 76 -0.66 -1.76 -14.29
C GLU A 76 0.30 -2.87 -14.73
N GLY A 77 0.19 -4.08 -14.16
CA GLY A 77 0.94 -5.26 -14.58
C GLY A 77 2.41 -5.29 -14.13
N TYR A 78 2.80 -4.45 -13.16
CA TYR A 78 4.15 -4.46 -12.59
C TYR A 78 4.41 -5.67 -11.68
N LEU A 79 3.36 -6.27 -11.12
CA LEU A 79 3.45 -7.52 -10.37
C LEU A 79 3.09 -8.72 -11.27
N PRO A 80 4.08 -9.53 -11.70
CA PRO A 80 3.81 -10.72 -12.49
C PRO A 80 2.91 -11.69 -11.69
N GLY A 81 1.84 -12.17 -12.32
CA GLY A 81 0.83 -13.02 -11.67
C GLY A 81 -0.20 -12.27 -10.82
N GLY A 82 -0.22 -10.94 -10.83
CA GLY A 82 -1.26 -10.12 -10.18
C GLY A 82 -1.35 -10.37 -8.67
N LEU A 83 -2.48 -10.90 -8.19
CA LEU A 83 -2.69 -11.26 -6.78
C LEU A 83 -1.68 -12.31 -6.27
N GLN A 84 -1.23 -13.23 -7.13
CA GLN A 84 -0.22 -14.22 -6.75
C GLN A 84 1.15 -13.56 -6.53
N GLY A 85 1.50 -12.57 -7.35
CA GLY A 85 2.68 -11.73 -7.14
C GLY A 85 2.58 -10.94 -5.83
N ALA A 86 1.40 -10.39 -5.53
CA ALA A 86 1.14 -9.71 -4.27
C ALA A 86 1.30 -10.65 -3.05
N MET A 87 0.85 -11.90 -3.13
CA MET A 87 1.09 -12.90 -2.07
C MET A 87 2.58 -13.13 -1.80
N GLY A 88 3.41 -13.16 -2.86
CA GLY A 88 4.86 -13.28 -2.73
C GLY A 88 5.48 -12.10 -1.97
N VAL A 89 5.06 -10.88 -2.31
CA VAL A 89 5.52 -9.65 -1.64
C VAL A 89 5.10 -9.60 -0.17
N LEU A 90 3.93 -10.15 0.16
CA LEU A 90 3.40 -10.21 1.52
C LEU A 90 3.93 -11.42 2.31
N GLY A 91 4.89 -12.18 1.77
CA GLY A 91 5.39 -13.44 2.32
C GLY A 91 5.93 -13.38 3.76
N GLY A 92 6.42 -12.21 4.19
CA GLY A 92 6.93 -11.96 5.54
C GLY A 92 5.87 -11.53 6.57
N MET A 93 4.62 -11.35 6.17
CA MET A 93 3.54 -10.92 7.07
C MET A 93 2.85 -12.10 7.76
N GLU A 94 2.17 -11.81 8.87
CA GLU A 94 1.22 -12.76 9.45
C GLU A 94 0.13 -13.15 8.45
N VAL A 95 -0.31 -14.41 8.53
CA VAL A 95 -1.25 -14.99 7.59
C VAL A 95 -2.57 -14.21 7.57
N GLU A 96 -3.07 -13.80 8.74
CA GLU A 96 -4.33 -13.06 8.84
C GLU A 96 -4.26 -11.68 8.16
N GLU A 97 -3.20 -10.92 8.40
CA GLU A 97 -3.00 -9.60 7.79
C GLU A 97 -2.85 -9.70 6.28
N ARG A 98 -2.11 -10.72 5.82
CA ARG A 98 -1.96 -11.03 4.40
C ARG A 98 -3.30 -11.29 3.74
N PHE A 99 -4.15 -12.14 4.35
CA PHE A 99 -5.48 -12.40 3.82
C PHE A 99 -6.37 -11.14 3.81
N LYS A 100 -6.31 -10.30 4.85
CA LYS A 100 -7.03 -9.02 4.87
C LYS A 100 -6.60 -8.11 3.73
N ILE A 101 -5.29 -7.97 3.46
CA ILE A 101 -4.78 -7.16 2.35
C ILE A 101 -5.26 -7.72 1.00
N LEU A 102 -5.20 -9.04 0.79
CA LEU A 102 -5.68 -9.66 -0.44
C LEU A 102 -7.18 -9.45 -0.64
N GLN A 103 -7.98 -9.61 0.42
CA GLN A 103 -9.42 -9.35 0.38
C GLN A 103 -9.71 -7.89 0.02
N VAL A 104 -8.96 -6.94 0.59
CA VAL A 104 -9.06 -5.51 0.27
C VAL A 104 -8.71 -5.24 -1.19
N LEU A 105 -7.64 -5.85 -1.71
CA LEU A 105 -7.22 -5.72 -3.10
C LEU A 105 -8.25 -6.27 -4.09
N VAL A 106 -8.92 -7.38 -3.76
CA VAL A 106 -10.04 -7.91 -4.56
C VAL A 106 -11.25 -6.98 -4.47
N SER A 107 -11.64 -6.59 -3.25
CA SER A 107 -12.85 -5.80 -3.00
C SER A 107 -12.77 -4.41 -3.62
N ALA A 108 -11.59 -3.79 -3.65
CA ALA A 108 -11.36 -2.47 -4.23
C ALA A 108 -11.57 -2.44 -5.77
N GLN A 109 -11.56 -3.60 -6.44
CA GLN A 109 -11.85 -3.72 -7.87
C GLN A 109 -13.35 -3.80 -8.16
N THR A 110 -14.19 -3.97 -7.13
CA THR A 110 -15.63 -4.16 -7.28
C THR A 110 -16.42 -2.90 -6.94
N ASP A 111 -17.66 -2.84 -7.41
CA ASP A 111 -18.60 -1.78 -7.07
C ASP A 111 -19.03 -1.77 -5.59
N PHE A 112 -18.74 -2.86 -4.86
CA PHE A 112 -19.16 -3.07 -3.48
C PHE A 112 -18.04 -2.86 -2.45
N ALA A 113 -17.00 -2.10 -2.81
CA ALA A 113 -15.89 -1.79 -1.90
C ALA A 113 -16.39 -1.15 -0.58
N ARG A 114 -15.98 -1.72 0.56
CA ARG A 114 -16.31 -1.27 1.93
C ARG A 114 -15.03 -1.15 2.76
N GLY A 115 -15.11 -0.42 3.88
CA GLY A 115 -13.99 -0.27 4.82
C GLY A 115 -12.71 0.22 4.13
N GLU A 116 -11.62 -0.49 4.38
CA GLU A 116 -10.29 -0.25 3.81
C GLU A 116 -10.30 -0.25 2.27
N ALA A 117 -11.07 -1.15 1.65
CA ALA A 117 -11.17 -1.24 0.19
C ALA A 117 -11.81 0.01 -0.43
N LYS A 118 -12.73 0.66 0.29
CA LYS A 118 -13.35 1.90 -0.17
C LYS A 118 -12.33 3.05 -0.19
N ILE A 119 -11.45 3.11 0.81
CA ILE A 119 -10.36 4.10 0.84
C ILE A 119 -9.39 3.83 -0.31
N VAL A 120 -8.97 2.57 -0.49
CA VAL A 120 -8.04 2.20 -1.57
C VAL A 120 -8.61 2.58 -2.93
N ARG A 121 -9.90 2.30 -3.17
CA ARG A 121 -10.58 2.67 -4.41
C ARG A 121 -10.68 4.19 -4.58
N TYR A 122 -11.00 4.93 -3.52
CA TYR A 122 -11.13 6.39 -3.54
C TYR A 122 -9.83 7.12 -3.93
N PHE A 123 -8.68 6.68 -3.42
CA PHE A 123 -7.39 7.32 -3.74
C PHE A 123 -6.75 6.84 -5.06
N TYR A 124 -7.28 5.77 -5.65
CA TYR A 124 -6.81 5.27 -6.93
C TYR A 124 -7.50 5.94 -8.13
N HIS A 125 -8.81 6.18 -8.04
CA HIS A 125 -9.60 6.90 -9.04
C HIS A 125 -9.39 8.41 -8.95
#